data_AF-A0A928Y5B1-F1
#
_entry.id   AF-A0A928Y5B1-F1
#
_cell.length_a   1.000
_cell.length_b   1.000
_cell.length_c   1.000
_cell.angle_alpha   90.00
_cell.angle_beta   90.00
_cell.angle_gamma   90.00
#
_symmetry.space_group_name_H-M   'P 1'
#
loop_
_entity.id
_entity.type
_entity.pdbx_description
1 polymer ?
#
loop_
_entity_poly.entity_id
_entity_poly.type
_entity_poly.pdbx_seq_one_letter_code
_entity_poly.pdbx_strand_id
1 'polypeptide(L)'
;MNRESLVFCIGALVVALGVCALGFRWAALPPAALEATRHPAPAETLPDVELGGGFGRVSVIDLVGYYLEHPPAPAGDSAGGAPPAAKRFGGC
;
A
#
# COMPACT_ATOMS: atom_id res chain seq x y z
N MET A 1 6.74 -40.99 7.11
CA MET A 1 6.75 -39.86 6.16
C MET A 1 7.24 -40.40 4.82
N ASN A 2 6.40 -40.41 3.79
CA ASN A 2 6.77 -41.01 2.50
C ASN A 2 7.73 -40.09 1.76
N ARG A 3 8.85 -40.64 1.29
CA ARG A 3 9.89 -39.92 0.54
C ARG A 3 9.34 -39.13 -0.64
N GLU A 4 8.33 -39.66 -1.35
CA GLU A 4 7.69 -38.96 -2.47
C GLU A 4 6.96 -37.68 -2.01
N SER A 5 6.31 -37.72 -0.85
CA SER A 5 5.59 -36.57 -0.29
C SER A 5 6.54 -35.45 0.13
N LEU A 6 7.71 -35.81 0.65
CA LEU A 6 8.75 -34.86 1.06
C LEU A 6 9.38 -34.18 -0.16
N VAL A 7 9.66 -34.93 -1.23
CA VAL A 7 10.18 -34.37 -2.50
C VAL A 7 9.19 -33.42 -3.15
N PHE A 8 7.90 -33.78 -3.18
CA PHE A 8 6.85 -32.90 -3.69
C PHE A 8 6.75 -31.60 -2.88
N CYS A 9 6.76 -31.71 -1.55
CA CYS A 9 6.63 -30.55 -0.66
C CYS A 9 7.80 -29.56 -0.83
N ILE A 10 9.04 -30.05 -0.87
CA ILE A 10 10.22 -29.21 -1.11
C ILE A 10 10.14 -28.58 -2.51
N GLY A 11 9.77 -29.35 -3.53
CA GLY A 11 9.61 -28.84 -4.89
C GLY A 11 8.59 -27.70 -4.97
N ALA A 12 7.42 -27.87 -4.36
CA ALA A 12 6.39 -26.84 -4.30
C ALA A 12 6.85 -25.58 -3.56
N LEU A 13 7.58 -25.73 -2.45
CA LEU A 13 8.17 -24.62 -1.70
C LEU A 13 9.19 -23.85 -2.54
N VAL A 14 10.08 -24.54 -3.24
CA VAL A 14 11.09 -23.91 -4.11
C VAL A 14 10.42 -23.15 -5.25
N VAL A 15 9.38 -23.72 -5.86
CA VAL A 15 8.62 -23.04 -6.92
C VAL A 15 7.92 -21.80 -6.37
N ALA A 16 7.25 -21.89 -5.22
CA ALA A 16 6.58 -20.75 -4.60
C ALA A 16 7.58 -19.62 -4.26
N LEU A 17 8.72 -19.96 -3.65
CA LEU A 17 9.79 -18.99 -3.35
C LEU A 17 10.36 -18.38 -4.62
N GLY A 18 10.53 -19.16 -5.68
CA GLY A 18 10.99 -18.68 -6.98
C GLY A 18 10.03 -17.66 -7.59
N VAL A 19 8.72 -17.94 -7.57
CA VAL A 19 7.68 -17.02 -8.05
C VAL A 19 7.66 -15.75 -7.21
N CYS A 20 7.72 -15.86 -5.87
CA CYS A 20 7.79 -14.70 -4.98
C CYS A 20 9.03 -13.86 -5.27
N ALA A 21 10.22 -14.45 -5.36
CA ALA A 21 11.46 -13.72 -5.62
C ALA A 21 11.43 -12.97 -6.96
N LEU A 22 10.89 -13.61 -8.02
CA LEU A 22 10.74 -12.98 -9.32
C LEU A 22 9.70 -11.85 -9.30
N GLY A 23 8.56 -12.10 -8.63
CA GLY A 23 7.49 -11.12 -8.44
C GLY A 23 7.94 -9.93 -7.61
N PHE A 24 8.72 -10.13 -6.57
CA PHE A 24 9.27 -9.07 -5.74
C PHE A 24 10.16 -8.12 -6.53
N ARG A 25 10.92 -8.60 -7.52
CA ARG A 25 11.72 -7.70 -8.37
C ARG A 25 10.85 -6.75 -9.20
N TRP A 26 9.63 -7.16 -9.55
CA TRP A 26 8.69 -6.33 -10.32
C TRP A 26 7.75 -5.52 -9.43
N ALA A 27 7.46 -6.00 -8.23
CA ALA A 27 6.64 -5.30 -7.24
C ALA A 27 7.44 -4.34 -6.34
N ALA A 28 8.77 -4.51 -6.27
CA ALA A 28 9.62 -3.64 -5.46
C ALA A 28 9.68 -2.24 -6.04
N LEU A 29 9.42 -1.27 -5.17
CA LEU A 29 9.57 0.15 -5.50
C LEU A 29 11.05 0.44 -5.77
N PRO A 30 11.40 1.17 -6.85
CA PRO A 30 12.80 1.48 -7.15
C PRO A 30 13.44 2.27 -5.98
N PRO A 31 14.73 2.03 -5.69
CA PRO A 31 15.40 2.68 -4.56
C PRO A 31 15.38 4.21 -4.66
N ALA A 32 15.38 4.75 -5.89
CA ALA A 32 15.24 6.19 -6.13
C ALA A 32 13.87 6.75 -5.66
N ALA A 33 12.79 5.98 -5.78
CA ALA A 33 11.48 6.39 -5.26
C ALA A 33 11.47 6.37 -3.73
N LEU A 34 12.18 5.42 -3.11
CA LEU A 34 12.32 5.39 -1.65
C LEU A 34 13.10 6.61 -1.13
N GLU A 35 14.18 7.00 -1.80
CA GLU A 35 14.93 8.21 -1.40
C GLU A 35 14.12 9.50 -1.61
N ALA A 36 13.30 9.56 -2.67
CA ALA A 36 12.39 10.67 -2.90
C ALA A 36 11.33 10.78 -1.78
N THR A 37 10.83 9.67 -1.24
CA THR A 37 9.88 9.71 -0.10
C THR A 37 10.48 10.20 1.21
N ARG A 38 11.82 10.21 1.34
CA ARG A 38 12.48 10.77 2.55
C ARG A 38 12.54 12.29 2.55
N HIS A 39 12.29 12.93 1.41
CA HIS A 39 12.33 14.38 1.28
C HIS A 39 10.90 14.92 1.11
N PRO A 40 10.39 15.72 2.06
CA PRO A 40 9.07 16.32 1.91
C PRO A 40 9.08 17.29 0.73
N ALA A 41 8.22 17.03 -0.26
CA ALA A 41 7.99 17.93 -1.38
C ALA A 41 7.03 19.06 -0.98
N PRO A 42 7.24 20.30 -1.46
CA PRO A 42 6.31 21.41 -1.23
C PRO A 42 4.97 21.13 -1.91
N ALA A 43 3.85 21.46 -1.25
CA ALA A 43 2.50 21.05 -1.64
C ALA A 43 2.11 21.45 -3.06
N GLU A 44 2.64 22.57 -3.56
CA GLU A 44 2.41 23.15 -4.88
C GLU A 44 3.02 22.31 -6.01
N THR A 45 3.99 21.45 -5.67
CA THR A 45 4.67 20.58 -6.63
C THR A 45 4.06 19.18 -6.72
N LEU A 46 3.12 18.86 -5.84
CA LEU A 46 2.43 17.58 -5.89
C LEU A 46 1.34 17.61 -6.97
N PRO A 47 1.19 16.52 -7.73
CA PRO A 47 0.11 16.39 -8.71
C PRO A 47 -1.25 16.35 -8.03
N ASP A 48 -2.29 16.74 -8.77
CA ASP A 48 -3.67 16.61 -8.30
C ASP A 48 -4.02 15.15 -7.96
N VAL A 49 -4.75 14.97 -6.87
CA VAL A 49 -5.18 13.67 -6.36
C VAL A 49 -6.54 13.32 -6.98
N GLU A 50 -6.61 12.17 -7.64
CA GLU A 50 -7.87 11.56 -8.08
C GLU A 50 -8.57 10.91 -6.88
N LEU A 51 -9.75 11.42 -6.55
CA LEU A 51 -10.54 10.92 -5.42
C LEU A 51 -11.28 9.60 -5.74
N GLY A 52 -11.25 9.17 -7.00
CA GLY A 52 -11.99 8.00 -7.47
C GLY A 52 -13.51 8.24 -7.44
N GLY A 53 -14.29 7.22 -7.84
CA GLY A 53 -15.76 7.26 -7.69
C GLY A 53 -16.53 8.34 -8.47
N GLY A 54 -15.89 9.04 -9.41
CA GLY A 54 -16.51 10.13 -10.19
C GLY A 54 -16.40 11.52 -9.55
N PHE A 55 -15.68 11.65 -8.43
CA PHE A 55 -15.48 12.93 -7.72
C PHE A 55 -14.41 13.84 -8.34
N GLY A 56 -13.66 13.33 -9.33
CA GLY A 56 -12.66 14.09 -10.08
C GLY A 56 -11.33 14.29 -9.35
N ARG A 57 -10.57 15.28 -9.84
CA ARG A 57 -9.23 15.66 -9.35
C ARG A 57 -9.32 16.85 -8.41
N VAL A 58 -8.60 16.78 -7.30
CA VAL A 58 -8.48 17.88 -6.33
C VAL A 58 -7.01 18.12 -6.00
N SER A 59 -6.63 19.38 -5.84
CA SER A 59 -5.26 19.75 -5.47
C SER A 59 -4.92 19.26 -4.06
N VAL A 60 -3.65 18.98 -3.80
CA VAL A 60 -3.21 18.54 -2.46
C VAL A 60 -3.49 19.63 -1.40
N ILE A 61 -3.42 20.90 -1.78
CA ILE A 61 -3.65 22.03 -0.88
C ILE A 61 -5.12 22.06 -0.44
N ASP A 62 -6.06 21.90 -1.37
CA ASP A 62 -7.49 21.84 -1.06
C ASP A 62 -7.82 20.63 -0.18
N LEU A 63 -7.19 19.49 -0.45
CA LEU A 63 -7.37 18.28 0.34
C LEU A 63 -6.89 18.47 1.79
N VAL A 64 -5.72 19.08 1.97
CA VAL A 64 -5.20 19.41 3.31
C VAL A 64 -6.11 20.42 4.01
N GLY A 65 -6.53 21.48 3.31
CA GLY A 65 -7.48 22.47 3.83
C GLY A 65 -8.78 21.81 4.30
N TYR A 66 -9.36 20.93 3.48
CA TYR A 66 -10.57 20.19 3.84
C TYR A 66 -10.40 19.39 5.13
N TYR A 67 -9.29 18.67 5.30
CA TYR A 67 -9.05 17.86 6.51
C TYR A 67 -8.72 18.69 7.76
N LEU A 68 -8.22 19.92 7.58
CA LEU A 68 -8.05 20.86 8.69
C LEU A 68 -9.42 21.38 9.17
N GLU A 69 -10.35 21.61 8.25
CA GLU A 69 -11.71 22.08 8.55
C GLU A 69 -12.65 20.94 9.00
N HIS A 70 -12.42 19.73 8.49
CA HIS A 70 -13.22 18.53 8.73
C HIS A 70 -12.31 17.39 9.23
N PRO A 71 -11.83 17.45 10.49
CA PRO A 71 -10.96 16.40 11.01
C PRO A 71 -11.68 15.05 10.94
N PRO A 72 -10.97 13.96 10.56
CA PRO A 72 -11.57 12.64 10.52
C PRO A 72 -12.07 12.29 11.92
N ALA A 73 -13.31 11.81 12.01
CA ALA A 73 -13.87 11.37 13.27
C ALA A 73 -12.92 10.35 13.93
N PRO A 74 -12.76 10.40 15.27
CA PRO A 74 -11.98 9.39 15.97
C PRO A 74 -12.49 8.00 15.58
N ALA A 75 -11.57 7.10 15.28
CA ALA A 75 -11.89 5.73 14.88
C ALA A 75 -12.68 5.04 16.02
N GLY A 76 -14.01 5.09 15.92
CA GLY A 76 -14.93 4.62 16.96
C GLY A 76 -16.38 5.07 16.79
N ASP A 77 -16.63 6.24 16.17
CA ASP A 77 -17.97 6.87 16.24
C ASP A 77 -18.85 6.74 14.98
N SER A 78 -18.49 5.88 14.02
CA SER A 78 -19.35 5.60 12.86
C SER A 78 -19.82 4.15 12.88
N ALA A 79 -21.12 3.96 13.18
CA ALA A 79 -21.85 2.68 13.17
C ALA A 79 -21.98 2.01 11.77
N GLY A 80 -21.03 2.27 10.87
CA GLY A 80 -20.95 1.72 9.52
C GLY A 80 -19.60 1.98 8.83
N GLY A 81 -18.58 2.46 9.57
CA GLY A 81 -17.25 2.65 9.02
C GLY A 81 -16.61 1.30 8.74
N ALA A 82 -16.20 1.06 7.48
CA ALA A 82 -15.34 -0.07 7.17
C ALA A 82 -14.14 -0.04 8.13
N PRO A 83 -13.83 -1.16 8.83
CA PRO A 83 -12.74 -1.18 9.77
C PRO A 83 -11.48 -0.68 9.06
N PRO A 84 -10.64 0.17 9.69
CA PRO A 84 -9.41 0.61 9.08
C PRO A 84 -8.66 -0.64 8.63
N ALA A 85 -8.43 -0.76 7.31
CA ALA A 85 -7.74 -1.90 6.75
C ALA A 85 -6.47 -2.06 7.57
N ALA A 86 -6.31 -3.21 8.23
CA ALA A 86 -5.15 -3.45 9.08
C ALA A 86 -3.92 -3.21 8.20
N LYS A 87 -3.21 -2.09 8.42
CA LYS A 87 -1.94 -1.79 7.75
C LYS A 87 -0.93 -2.80 8.26
N ARG A 88 -0.95 -3.99 7.66
CA ARG A 88 0.10 -4.98 7.78
C ARG A 88 1.23 -4.47 6.90
N PHE A 89 2.10 -3.63 7.46
CA PHE A 89 3.42 -3.43 6.88
C PHE A 89 4.14 -4.78 6.95
N GLY A 90 4.19 -5.48 5.80
CA GLY A 90 5.04 -6.65 5.60
C GLY A 90 4.66 -7.89 6.39
N GLY A 91 3.77 -8.71 5.83
CA GLY A 91 3.84 -10.16 6.03
C GLY A 91 4.40 -10.76 4.75
N CYS A 92 5.68 -11.14 4.76
CA CYS A 92 6.17 -12.17 3.84
C CYS A 92 5.71 -13.53 4.36
#